data_AF-A0A352CSD3-F1
#
_entry.id   AF-A0A352CSD3-F1
#
_cell.length_a   1.000
_cell.length_b   1.000
_cell.length_c   1.000
_cell.angle_alpha   90.00
_cell.angle_beta   90.00
_cell.angle_gamma   90.00
#
_symmetry.space_group_name_H-M   'P 1'
#
loop_
_entity.id
_entity.type
_entity.pdbx_description
1 polymer ?
#
loop_
_entity_poly.entity_id
_entity_poly.type
_entity_poly.pdbx_seq_one_letter_code
_entity_poly.pdbx_strand_id
1 'polypeptide(L)' 'MANQTYKCLNCGGELNWDPASQKLKCPYCGSEFDLSVFEQKEEKAQQDIRNKT' A
#
# COMPACT_ATOMS: atom_id res chain seq x y z
N MET A 1 -8.48 -15.34 0.43
CA MET A 1 -7.23 -14.91 1.09
C MET A 1 -6.65 -13.79 0.25
N ALA A 2 -6.97 -12.54 0.58
CA ALA A 2 -6.41 -11.40 -0.14
C ALA A 2 -5.02 -11.11 0.46
N ASN A 3 -3.96 -11.61 -0.16
CA ASN A 3 -2.60 -11.21 0.19
C ASN A 3 -2.41 -9.77 -0.30
N GLN A 4 -2.45 -8.82 0.64
CA GLN A 4 -2.17 -7.41 0.36
C GLN A 4 -0.69 -7.26 0.05
N THR A 5 -0.39 -7.43 -1.24
CA THR A 5 0.96 -7.39 -1.76
C THR A 5 1.19 -5.99 -2.32
N TYR A 6 2.02 -5.20 -1.64
CA TYR A 6 2.36 -3.85 -2.08
C TYR A 6 3.26 -3.94 -3.32
N LYS A 7 2.73 -3.49 -4.47
CA LYS A 7 3.47 -3.43 -5.73
C LYS A 7 3.98 -2.01 -5.95
N CYS A 8 5.24 -1.91 -6.38
CA CYS A 8 5.87 -0.67 -6.75
C CYS A 8 5.21 -0.10 -8.01
N LEU A 9 4.73 1.14 -7.96
CA LEU A 9 4.12 1.81 -9.12
C LEU A 9 5.15 2.18 -10.21
N ASN A 10 6.44 2.22 -9.87
CA ASN A 10 7.50 2.63 -10.76
C ASN A 10 8.11 1.48 -11.57
N CYS A 11 8.20 0.27 -10.98
CA CYS A 11 8.81 -0.89 -11.63
C CYS A 11 7.97 -2.17 -11.58
N GLY A 12 6.84 -2.19 -10.86
CA GLY A 12 6.00 -3.37 -10.68
C GLY A 12 6.53 -4.42 -9.71
N GLY A 13 7.73 -4.22 -9.13
CA GLY A 13 8.33 -5.11 -8.13
C GLY A 13 7.59 -5.10 -6.79
N GLU A 14 7.81 -6.12 -5.97
CA GLU A 14 7.33 -6.15 -4.58
C GLU A 14 8.03 -5.08 -3.73
N LEU A 15 7.25 -4.41 -2.88
CA LEU A 15 7.77 -3.47 -1.89
C LEU A 15 7.99 -4.19 -0.57
N ASN A 16 9.12 -3.91 0.08
CA ASN A 16 9.45 -4.41 1.40
C ASN A 16 9.21 -3.35 2.47
N TRP A 17 8.66 -3.75 3.61
CA TRP A 17 8.45 -2.86 4.75
C TRP A 17 9.77 -2.61 5.49
N ASP A 18 10.12 -1.34 5.64
CA ASP A 18 11.28 -0.87 6.40
C ASP A 18 10.80 -0.34 7.77
N PRO A 19 11.03 -1.08 8.87
CA PRO A 19 10.58 -0.67 10.20
C PRO A 19 11.39 0.47 10.79
N ALA A 20 12.60 0.75 10.28
CA ALA A 20 13.43 1.86 10.74
C ALA A 20 12.85 3.20 10.31
N SER A 21 12.33 3.28 9.08
CA SER A 21 11.78 4.50 8.50
C SER A 21 10.26 4.52 8.47
N GLN A 22 9.61 3.40 8.82
CA GLN A 22 8.17 3.17 8.67
C GLN A 22 7.70 3.44 7.22
N LYS A 23 8.47 2.95 6.25
CA LYS A 23 8.24 3.15 4.82
C LYS A 23 8.36 1.84 4.05
N LEU A 24 7.70 1.76 2.90
CA LEU A 24 7.83 0.69 1.92
C LEU A 24 8.96 1.02 0.94
N LYS A 25 10.00 0.19 0.92
CA LYS A 25 11.15 0.33 0.03
C LYS A 25 11.13 -0.72 -1.07
N CYS A 26 11.33 -0.28 -2.31
CA CYS A 26 11.49 -1.19 -3.44
C CYS A 26 12.95 -1.62 -3.58
N PRO A 27 13.30 -2.90 -3.39
CA PRO A 27 14.67 -3.37 -3.60
C PRO A 27 15.05 -3.42 -5.09
N TYR A 28 14.07 -3.36 -6.00
CA TYR A 28 14.31 -3.44 -7.44
C TYR A 28 14.70 -2.11 -8.07
N CYS A 29 13.99 -1.03 -7.73
CA CYS A 29 14.24 0.30 -8.31
C CYS A 29 14.71 1.35 -7.29
N GLY A 30 14.73 1.02 -6.00
CA GLY A 30 15.12 1.94 -4.94
C GLY A 30 14.06 2.98 -4.55
N SER A 31 12.86 2.93 -5.13
CA SER A 31 11.77 3.85 -4.76
C SER A 31 11.26 3.59 -3.34
N GLU A 32 10.97 4.66 -2.61
CA GLU A 32 10.48 4.64 -1.24
C GLU A 32 9.08 5.26 -1.18
N PHE A 33 8.15 4.54 -0.56
CA PHE A 33 6.75 4.94 -0.43
C PHE A 33 6.35 4.87 1.02
N ASP A 34 5.41 5.70 1.44
CA ASP A 34 4.96 5.75 2.83
C ASP A 34 3.75 4.81 3.03
N LEU A 35 3.65 4.11 4.16
CA LEU A 35 2.48 3.24 4.42
C LEU A 35 1.18 4.03 4.46
N SER A 36 1.25 5.30 4.87
CA SER A 36 0.11 6.22 4.86
C SER A 36 -0.53 6.39 3.47
N VAL A 37 0.21 6.13 2.38
CA VAL A 37 -0.32 6.15 1.01
C VAL A 37 -1.14 4.90 0.69
N PHE A 38 -0.88 3.79 1.39
CA PHE A 38 -1.54 2.50 1.16
C PHE A 38 -2.63 2.19 2.18
N GLU A 39 -2.49 2.58 3.46
CA GLU A 39 -3.51 2.44 4.51
C GLU A 39 -4.83 3.15 4.13
N GLN A 40 -4.74 4.26 3.40
CA GLN A 40 -5.91 5.00 2.91
C GLN A 40 -6.76 4.24 1.88
N LYS A 41 -6.25 3.15 1.29
CA LYS A 41 -7.01 2.32 0.34
C LYS A 41 -7.91 1.29 1.01
N GLU A 42 -7.69 1.00 2.29
CA GLU A 42 -8.45 -0.03 3.01
C GLU A 42 -9.68 0.57 3.71
N GLU A 43 -9.54 1.75 4.33
CA GLU A 43 -10.65 2.42 5.01
C GLU A 43 -11.67 3.02 4.03
N LYS A 44 -11.24 3.44 2.83
CA LYS A 44 -12.15 3.98 1.80
C LYS A 44 -12.91 2.93 1.00
N ALA A 45 -12.69 1.63 1.23
CA ALA A 45 -13.47 0.57 0.61
C ALA A 45 -14.78 0.23 1.38
N GLN A 46 -14.96 0.74 2.61
CA GLN A 46 -16.14 0.41 3.42
C GLN A 46 -17.22 1.51 3.47
N GLN A 47 -16.95 2.71 2.95
CA GLN A 47 -17.92 3.82 3.00
C GLN A 47 -19.01 3.78 1.91
N ASP A 48 -18.99 2.85 0.95
CA ASP A 48 -20.05 2.73 -0.07
C ASP A 48 -21.25 1.86 0.37
N ILE A 49 -21.16 1.09 1.47
CA ILE A 49 -22.25 0.17 1.89
C ILE A 49 -23.33 0.86 2.76
N ARG A 50 -23.23 2.16 3.08
CA ARG A 50 -24.17 2.82 4.01
C ARG A 50 -25.17 3.80 3.37
N ASN A 51 -25.13 4.08 2.07
CA ASN A 51 -26.12 5.00 1.47
C ASN A 51 -27.12 4.31 0.54
N LYS A 52 -27.70 3.19 1.00
CA LYS A 52 -28.95 2.66 0.45
C LYS A 52 -30.06 2.85 1.48
N THR A 53 -30.96 3.76 1.14
CA THR A 53 -32.27 4.08 1.73
C THR A 53 -33.09 2.85 2.09
#